data_AF-A0A438D4V4-F1
#
_entry.id   AF-A0A438D4V4-F1
#
_cell.length_a   1.000
_cell.length_b   1.000
_cell.length_c   1.000
_cell.angle_alpha   90.00
_cell.angle_beta   90.00
_cell.angle_gamma   90.00
#
_symmetry.space_group_name_H-M   'P 1'
#
loop_
_entity.id
_entity.type
_entity.pdbx_description
1 polymer ?
#
loop_
_entity_poly.entity_id
_entity_poly.type
_entity_poly.pdbx_seq_one_letter_code
_entity_poly.pdbx_strand_id
1 'polypeptide(L)'
;MFLEKSKGLHDDLSEDAITDFVMEACKESSFLLDIVHQFDSGKVKSIVMSSLEDWSAAANLFNMLPCPTALVKQWVKIECKLSKDDIEDEFSTFHCLLSSSANVSKRTLGIILEQELLAYEEMKALSPELCQKMQMKIFNILLQDVFITKDSCLQKSRILIRKGKALRACGTEGLKDCIHCFSEAISTINDMYGETCSRDIPVCHQLAVSYCLRALCIQEAEPTSKRVLQDIRAALNLWLSIHIPECSSTADQHDLLSKNTMLLLYNIVDLLSLKGYTKFHLDIYKLIIRLFKWKNVPLEKCLAILWEYRRINHALCTSPINEAFIMTFTEHCGENSKVIDFWISCIKGSQPLLVGFLQIFSFLFANLPQGSCHYKSSFRVDITVDEVKDTAEKLISRVPVSSHSVFLAGYLYYDLCERLTSNGRLIEVTYVRFAFIFHVDGSCEFKKLILCDLNDVIR
;
A
#
# COMPACT_ATOMS: atom_id res chain seq x y z
N MET A 1 -58.96 -44.06 5.90
CA MET A 1 -58.48 -43.76 4.54
C MET A 1 -58.60 -42.26 4.32
N PHE A 2 -57.54 -41.52 4.63
CA PHE A 2 -57.04 -40.38 3.88
C PHE A 2 -55.67 -40.06 4.48
N LEU A 3 -54.63 -40.43 3.72
CA LEU A 3 -53.27 -39.99 3.95
C LEU A 3 -53.23 -38.48 3.77
N GLU A 4 -52.81 -37.73 4.78
CA GLU A 4 -52.08 -36.50 4.54
C GLU A 4 -50.62 -36.74 4.87
N LYS A 5 -49.88 -36.89 3.77
CA LYS A 5 -48.44 -36.99 3.67
C LYS A 5 -47.78 -35.89 4.50
N SER A 6 -46.74 -36.26 5.22
CA SER A 6 -45.64 -35.38 5.59
C SER A 6 -45.24 -34.55 4.36
N LYS A 7 -45.69 -33.29 4.29
CA LYS A 7 -45.03 -32.29 3.47
C LYS A 7 -43.71 -32.01 4.16
N GLY A 8 -42.67 -32.69 3.69
CA GLY A 8 -41.31 -32.33 4.01
C GLY A 8 -41.13 -30.85 3.71
N LEU A 9 -40.76 -30.09 4.74
CA LEU A 9 -40.06 -28.83 4.58
C LEU A 9 -38.70 -29.19 3.98
N HIS A 10 -38.66 -29.26 2.66
CA HIS A 10 -37.45 -29.37 1.86
C HIS A 10 -37.54 -28.25 0.83
N ASP A 11 -37.66 -27.02 1.31
CA ASP A 11 -37.08 -25.88 0.61
C ASP A 11 -35.72 -25.70 1.27
N ASP A 12 -34.70 -26.37 0.73
CA ASP A 12 -33.32 -26.06 1.04
C ASP A 12 -33.08 -24.62 0.54
N LEU A 13 -33.23 -23.66 1.45
CA LEU A 13 -32.84 -22.27 1.20
C LEU A 13 -31.38 -22.29 0.75
N SER A 14 -31.10 -21.74 -0.44
CA SER A 14 -29.73 -21.65 -0.93
C SER A 14 -28.88 -20.80 0.02
N GLU A 15 -27.59 -21.13 0.15
CA GLU A 15 -26.65 -20.34 0.95
C GLU A 15 -26.64 -18.86 0.52
N ASP A 16 -26.88 -18.58 -0.76
CA ASP A 16 -27.03 -17.24 -1.31
C ASP A 16 -28.25 -16.50 -0.73
N ALA A 17 -29.41 -17.17 -0.63
CA ALA A 17 -30.62 -16.57 -0.06
C ALA A 17 -30.46 -16.24 1.43
N ILE A 18 -29.73 -17.09 2.17
CA ILE A 18 -29.38 -16.84 3.57
C ILE A 18 -28.42 -15.66 3.70
N THR A 19 -27.42 -15.59 2.81
CA THR A 19 -26.44 -14.49 2.77
C THR A 19 -27.14 -13.15 2.50
N ASP A 20 -28.02 -13.09 1.48
CA ASP A 20 -28.78 -11.89 1.13
C ASP A 20 -29.70 -11.46 2.27
N PHE A 21 -30.40 -12.42 2.89
CA PHE A 21 -31.26 -12.15 4.04
C PHE A 21 -30.48 -11.54 5.22
N VAL A 22 -29.33 -12.11 5.58
CA VAL A 22 -28.51 -11.60 6.69
C VAL A 22 -27.92 -10.21 6.37
N MET A 23 -27.51 -9.96 5.14
CA MET A 23 -27.06 -8.63 4.72
C MET A 23 -28.18 -7.59 4.85
N GLU A 24 -29.39 -7.93 4.41
CA GLU A 24 -30.53 -7.00 4.47
C GLU A 24 -30.95 -6.76 5.93
N ALA A 25 -31.02 -7.80 6.75
CA ALA A 25 -31.30 -7.68 8.18
C ALA A 25 -30.27 -6.77 8.90
N CYS A 26 -28.97 -6.88 8.56
CA CYS A 26 -27.95 -5.99 9.10
C CYS A 26 -28.14 -4.53 8.67
N LYS A 27 -28.53 -4.29 7.41
CA LYS A 27 -28.81 -2.92 6.91
C LYS A 27 -30.05 -2.33 7.55
N GLU A 28 -31.15 -3.06 7.60
CA GLU A 28 -32.39 -2.61 8.24
C GLU A 28 -32.16 -2.32 9.72
N SER A 29 -31.44 -3.20 10.42
CA SER A 29 -31.05 -2.98 11.82
C SER A 29 -30.21 -1.71 11.99
N SER A 30 -29.24 -1.48 11.08
CA SER A 30 -28.43 -0.24 11.11
C SER A 30 -29.27 1.02 10.92
N PHE A 31 -30.28 0.99 10.03
CA PHE A 31 -31.20 2.10 9.82
C PHE A 31 -32.08 2.34 11.05
N LEU A 32 -32.62 1.28 11.64
CA LEU A 32 -33.43 1.38 12.85
C LEU A 32 -32.64 1.92 14.04
N LEU A 33 -31.34 1.60 14.15
CA LEU A 33 -30.49 2.15 15.20
C LEU A 33 -30.30 3.67 15.09
N ASP A 34 -30.25 4.22 13.88
CA ASP A 34 -30.22 5.67 13.67
C ASP A 34 -31.49 6.35 14.21
N ILE A 35 -32.65 5.71 14.01
CA ILE A 35 -33.93 6.17 14.54
C ILE A 35 -33.94 6.05 16.06
N VAL A 36 -33.65 4.86 16.61
CA VAL A 36 -33.66 4.62 18.06
C VAL A 36 -32.72 5.56 18.80
N HIS A 37 -31.53 5.82 18.26
CA HIS A 37 -30.58 6.75 18.87
C HIS A 37 -31.14 8.18 19.04
N GLN A 38 -32.00 8.63 18.13
CA GLN A 38 -32.65 9.95 18.24
C GLN A 38 -33.71 10.02 19.36
N PHE A 39 -34.28 8.88 19.76
CA PHE A 39 -35.41 8.84 20.70
C PHE A 39 -35.06 8.23 22.07
N ASP A 40 -34.14 7.26 22.13
CA ASP A 40 -33.77 6.51 23.33
C ASP A 40 -32.35 5.91 23.20
N SER A 41 -31.32 6.71 23.54
CA SER A 41 -29.91 6.30 23.43
C SER A 41 -29.57 5.09 24.32
N GLY A 42 -30.29 4.88 25.42
CA GLY A 42 -30.05 3.78 26.36
C GLY A 42 -30.36 2.39 25.77
N LYS A 43 -31.32 2.30 24.85
CA LYS A 43 -31.71 1.02 24.22
C LYS A 43 -30.81 0.59 23.07
N VAL A 44 -30.12 1.52 22.42
CA VAL A 44 -29.24 1.27 21.26
C VAL A 44 -28.26 0.14 21.57
N LYS A 45 -27.60 0.21 22.73
CA LYS A 45 -26.64 -0.81 23.19
C LYS A 45 -27.27 -2.20 23.26
N SER A 46 -28.44 -2.33 23.90
CA SER A 46 -29.12 -3.63 24.04
C SER A 46 -29.51 -4.26 22.70
N ILE A 47 -29.94 -3.44 21.74
CA ILE A 47 -30.37 -3.89 20.41
C ILE A 47 -29.16 -4.40 19.62
N VAL A 48 -28.08 -3.61 19.55
CA VAL A 48 -26.85 -4.02 18.84
C VAL A 48 -26.32 -5.34 19.41
N MET A 49 -26.34 -5.48 20.73
CA MET A 49 -25.87 -6.68 21.41
C MET A 49 -26.70 -7.90 21.02
N SER A 50 -28.03 -7.84 21.13
CA SER A 50 -28.90 -8.94 20.71
C SER A 50 -28.69 -9.30 19.24
N SER A 51 -28.61 -8.31 18.35
CA SER A 51 -28.40 -8.56 16.91
C SER A 51 -27.05 -9.23 16.61
N LEU A 52 -25.98 -8.87 17.33
CA LEU A 52 -24.67 -9.50 17.17
C LEU A 52 -24.58 -10.89 17.79
N GLU A 53 -25.34 -11.16 18.85
CA GLU A 53 -25.49 -12.51 19.40
C GLU A 53 -26.24 -13.43 18.43
N ASP A 54 -27.33 -12.95 17.83
CA ASP A 54 -28.10 -13.68 16.82
C ASP A 54 -27.25 -13.94 15.57
N TRP A 55 -26.52 -12.92 15.11
CA TRP A 55 -25.56 -13.08 14.01
C TRP A 55 -24.46 -14.09 14.36
N SER A 56 -23.93 -14.06 15.59
CA SER A 56 -22.90 -15.00 16.04
C SER A 56 -23.41 -16.43 16.10
N ALA A 57 -24.65 -16.63 16.59
CA ALA A 57 -25.30 -17.93 16.60
C ALA A 57 -25.43 -18.48 15.16
N ALA A 58 -25.86 -17.64 14.21
CA ALA A 58 -25.92 -18.01 12.80
C ALA A 58 -24.53 -18.30 12.22
N ALA A 59 -23.52 -17.46 12.50
CA ALA A 59 -22.13 -17.60 12.03
C ALA A 59 -21.41 -18.85 12.58
N ASN A 60 -21.89 -19.42 13.69
CA ASN A 60 -21.41 -20.70 14.18
C ASN A 60 -22.05 -21.89 13.43
N LEU A 61 -23.22 -21.71 12.83
CA LEU A 61 -23.94 -22.75 12.06
C LEU A 61 -23.54 -22.75 10.58
N PHE A 62 -23.31 -21.57 10.00
CA PHE A 62 -22.94 -21.41 8.59
C PHE A 62 -21.46 -21.05 8.45
N ASN A 63 -20.74 -21.75 7.58
CA ASN A 63 -19.30 -21.52 7.38
C ASN A 63 -18.98 -20.20 6.67
N MET A 64 -19.93 -19.69 5.87
CA MET A 64 -19.79 -18.48 5.07
C MET A 64 -21.01 -17.59 5.32
N LEU A 65 -20.87 -16.63 6.22
CA LEU A 65 -21.84 -15.56 6.43
C LEU A 65 -21.18 -14.21 6.17
N PRO A 66 -21.95 -13.23 5.66
CA PRO A 66 -21.44 -11.88 5.46
C PRO A 66 -21.15 -11.25 6.82
N CYS A 67 -20.09 -10.44 6.88
CA CYS A 67 -19.72 -9.71 8.08
C CYS A 67 -20.83 -8.69 8.43
N PRO A 68 -21.09 -8.42 9.73
CA PRO A 68 -22.12 -7.48 10.16
C PRO A 68 -21.66 -6.02 10.04
N THR A 69 -21.05 -5.67 8.90
CA THR A 69 -20.32 -4.40 8.69
C THR A 69 -21.21 -3.18 8.85
N ALA A 70 -22.43 -3.20 8.28
CA ALA A 70 -23.37 -2.07 8.38
C ALA A 70 -23.75 -1.76 9.84
N LEU A 71 -24.04 -2.81 10.62
CA LEU A 71 -24.42 -2.73 12.03
C LEU A 71 -23.26 -2.20 12.88
N VAL A 72 -22.07 -2.80 12.76
CA VAL A 72 -20.87 -2.42 13.51
C VAL A 72 -20.43 -0.99 13.18
N LYS A 73 -20.42 -0.63 11.91
CA LYS A 73 -20.05 0.73 11.47
C LYS A 73 -21.00 1.78 12.02
N GLN A 74 -22.28 1.46 12.09
CA GLN A 74 -23.28 2.37 12.63
C GLN A 74 -23.14 2.56 14.14
N TRP A 75 -22.87 1.49 14.89
CA TRP A 75 -22.54 1.59 16.31
C TRP A 75 -21.34 2.51 16.55
N VAL A 76 -20.22 2.28 15.85
CA VAL A 76 -19.01 3.09 15.98
C VAL A 76 -19.28 4.56 15.62
N LYS A 77 -20.12 4.82 14.62
CA LYS A 77 -20.53 6.18 14.26
C LYS A 77 -21.29 6.87 15.39
N ILE A 78 -22.17 6.16 16.10
CA ILE A 78 -22.92 6.67 17.24
C ILE A 78 -21.95 6.99 18.39
N GLU A 79 -21.05 6.07 18.72
CA GLU A 79 -20.01 6.26 19.75
C GLU A 79 -19.12 7.48 19.45
N CYS A 80 -18.67 7.64 18.20
CA CYS A 80 -17.90 8.79 17.76
C CYS A 80 -18.66 10.12 17.89
N LYS A 81 -19.99 10.12 17.70
CA LYS A 81 -20.82 11.32 17.92
C LYS A 81 -20.92 11.66 19.40
N LEU A 82 -21.17 10.66 20.25
CA LEU A 82 -21.29 10.81 21.71
C LEU A 82 -19.99 11.25 22.37
N SER A 83 -18.83 10.86 21.83
CA SER A 83 -17.52 11.29 22.35
C SER A 83 -17.25 12.79 22.29
N LYS A 84 -18.02 13.55 21.50
CA LYS A 84 -17.92 15.01 21.48
C LYS A 84 -18.52 15.67 22.73
N ASP A 85 -19.27 14.91 23.54
CA ASP A 85 -19.99 15.40 24.71
C ASP A 85 -19.29 15.06 26.05
N ASP A 86 -17.96 14.81 26.04
CA ASP A 86 -17.06 14.72 27.22
C ASP A 86 -17.32 13.58 28.24
N ILE A 87 -17.86 12.43 27.79
CA ILE A 87 -17.96 11.21 28.64
C ILE A 87 -16.83 10.23 28.28
N GLU A 88 -15.62 10.46 28.79
CA GLU A 88 -14.41 9.68 28.41
C GLU A 88 -14.37 8.21 28.89
N ASP A 89 -15.24 7.82 29.83
CA ASP A 89 -15.12 6.57 30.60
C ASP A 89 -16.15 5.48 30.27
N GLU A 90 -17.08 5.71 29.34
CA GLU A 90 -18.19 4.76 29.08
C GLU A 90 -18.03 3.88 27.81
N PHE A 91 -17.05 4.19 26.95
CA PHE A 91 -16.88 3.48 25.68
C PHE A 91 -16.34 2.05 25.86
N SER A 92 -17.20 1.08 25.55
CA SER A 92 -16.95 -0.34 25.71
C SER A 92 -16.75 -1.01 24.36
N THR A 93 -15.62 -1.67 24.15
CA THR A 93 -15.40 -2.52 22.97
C THR A 93 -16.42 -3.66 22.93
N PHE A 94 -16.73 -4.20 21.74
CA PHE A 94 -17.64 -5.35 21.65
C PHE A 94 -17.15 -6.57 22.43
N HIS A 95 -15.85 -6.69 22.67
CA HIS A 95 -15.29 -7.72 23.56
C HIS A 95 -15.90 -7.67 24.96
N CYS A 96 -15.89 -6.51 25.63
CA CYS A 96 -16.43 -6.38 26.98
C CYS A 96 -17.92 -6.72 27.04
N LEU A 97 -18.64 -6.50 25.94
CA LEU A 97 -20.08 -6.69 25.89
C LEU A 97 -20.46 -8.12 25.52
N LEU A 98 -19.73 -8.77 24.60
CA LEU A 98 -20.10 -10.07 24.03
C LEU A 98 -19.38 -11.26 24.68
N SER A 99 -18.30 -11.05 25.43
CA SER A 99 -17.47 -12.17 25.93
C SER A 99 -18.18 -13.09 26.93
N SER A 100 -19.25 -12.63 27.58
CA SER A 100 -20.07 -13.44 28.50
C SER A 100 -21.16 -14.24 27.79
N SER A 101 -21.37 -14.03 26.49
CA SER A 101 -22.45 -14.66 25.74
C SER A 101 -22.09 -16.08 25.31
N ALA A 102 -22.99 -17.03 25.57
CA ALA A 102 -22.80 -18.43 25.17
C ALA A 102 -22.86 -18.62 23.64
N ASN A 103 -23.50 -17.69 22.92
CA ASN A 103 -23.67 -17.75 21.47
C ASN A 103 -22.45 -17.21 20.69
N VAL A 104 -21.50 -16.59 21.38
CA VAL A 104 -20.35 -15.91 20.76
C VAL A 104 -19.10 -16.77 20.93
N SER A 105 -18.62 -17.34 19.82
CA SER A 105 -17.36 -18.06 19.81
C SER A 105 -16.18 -17.09 19.68
N LYS A 106 -14.95 -17.53 20.02
CA LYS A 106 -13.74 -16.71 19.77
C LYS A 106 -13.60 -16.33 18.29
N ARG A 107 -14.04 -17.20 17.37
CA ARG A 107 -14.02 -16.94 15.93
C ARG A 107 -14.96 -15.79 15.59
N THR A 108 -16.23 -15.85 16.00
CA THR A 108 -17.20 -14.80 15.68
C THR A 108 -16.84 -13.48 16.37
N LEU A 109 -16.34 -13.55 17.60
CA LEU A 109 -15.82 -12.39 18.32
C LEU A 109 -14.65 -11.72 17.58
N GLY A 110 -13.70 -12.52 17.07
CA GLY A 110 -12.60 -12.01 16.24
C GLY A 110 -13.09 -11.28 15.00
N ILE A 111 -14.08 -11.83 14.29
CA ILE A 111 -14.68 -11.19 13.11
C ILE A 111 -15.31 -9.84 13.49
N ILE A 112 -16.13 -9.80 14.56
CA ILE A 112 -16.80 -8.58 15.02
C ILE A 112 -15.77 -7.52 15.41
N LEU A 113 -14.73 -7.88 16.16
CA LEU A 113 -13.66 -6.96 16.57
C LEU A 113 -12.83 -6.45 15.38
N GLU A 114 -12.58 -7.28 14.37
CA GLU A 114 -11.93 -6.82 13.13
C GLU A 114 -12.80 -5.82 12.34
N GLN A 115 -14.12 -6.00 12.34
CA GLN A 115 -15.05 -5.01 11.76
C GLN A 115 -15.12 -3.72 12.60
N GLU A 116 -15.08 -3.84 13.93
CA GLU A 116 -15.05 -2.69 14.84
C GLU A 116 -13.78 -1.86 14.61
N LEU A 117 -12.64 -2.54 14.47
CA LEU A 117 -11.37 -1.92 14.13
C LEU A 117 -11.45 -1.15 12.80
N LEU A 118 -11.96 -1.79 11.74
CA LEU A 118 -12.16 -1.17 10.42
C LEU A 118 -13.07 0.06 10.50
N ALA A 119 -14.17 -0.03 11.24
CA ALA A 119 -15.08 1.10 11.41
C ALA A 119 -14.40 2.29 12.10
N TYR A 120 -13.58 2.06 13.13
CA TYR A 120 -12.80 3.14 13.75
C TYR A 120 -11.71 3.69 12.81
N GLU A 121 -11.09 2.87 11.96
CA GLU A 121 -10.15 3.33 10.92
C GLU A 121 -10.83 4.33 9.96
N GLU A 122 -12.04 4.01 9.50
CA GLU A 122 -12.83 4.87 8.61
C GLU A 122 -13.35 6.15 9.30
N MET A 123 -13.70 6.07 10.58
CA MET A 123 -14.27 7.19 11.34
C MET A 123 -13.22 8.12 11.95
N LYS A 124 -11.92 7.88 11.71
CA LYS A 124 -10.80 8.65 12.27
C LYS A 124 -10.90 10.16 12.01
N ALA A 125 -11.51 10.57 10.90
CA ALA A 125 -11.72 11.99 10.59
C ALA A 125 -12.76 12.68 11.50
N LEU A 126 -13.69 11.91 12.09
CA LEU A 126 -14.77 12.45 12.96
C LEU A 126 -14.34 12.61 14.41
N SER A 127 -13.57 11.65 14.95
CA SER A 127 -13.09 11.64 16.33
C SER A 127 -11.73 10.92 16.42
N PRO A 128 -10.61 11.62 16.11
CA PRO A 128 -9.31 10.98 15.93
C PRO A 128 -8.76 10.34 17.22
N GLU A 129 -8.93 11.01 18.36
CA GLU A 129 -8.40 10.55 19.65
C GLU A 129 -9.15 9.30 20.15
N LEU A 130 -10.49 9.32 20.11
CA LEU A 130 -11.30 8.14 20.44
C LEU A 130 -10.95 6.97 19.53
N CYS A 131 -10.94 7.19 18.21
CA CYS A 131 -10.66 6.13 17.24
C CYS A 131 -9.29 5.51 17.51
N GLN A 132 -8.26 6.30 17.79
CA GLN A 132 -6.93 5.81 18.11
C GLN A 132 -6.92 5.01 19.43
N LYS A 133 -7.56 5.52 20.49
CA LYS A 133 -7.67 4.83 21.79
C LYS A 133 -8.37 3.48 21.64
N MET A 134 -9.49 3.45 20.91
CA MET A 134 -10.28 2.23 20.69
C MET A 134 -9.56 1.23 19.79
N GLN A 135 -8.92 1.67 18.70
CA GLN A 135 -8.08 0.80 17.87
C GLN A 135 -7.00 0.10 18.70
N MET A 136 -6.29 0.84 19.56
CA MET A 136 -5.24 0.26 20.41
C MET A 136 -5.78 -0.74 21.44
N LYS A 137 -6.95 -0.46 22.04
CA LYS A 137 -7.65 -1.42 22.91
C LYS A 137 -8.02 -2.70 22.14
N ILE A 138 -8.65 -2.57 20.98
CA ILE A 138 -9.10 -3.71 20.15
C ILE A 138 -7.89 -4.53 19.68
N PHE A 139 -6.81 -3.88 19.24
CA PHE A 139 -5.57 -4.58 18.87
C PHE A 139 -5.04 -5.46 20.00
N ASN A 140 -5.00 -4.93 21.24
CA ASN A 140 -4.50 -5.69 22.38
C ASN A 140 -5.39 -6.90 22.68
N ILE A 141 -6.72 -6.72 22.66
CA ILE A 141 -7.70 -7.80 22.87
C ILE A 141 -7.55 -8.88 21.81
N LEU A 142 -7.49 -8.50 20.53
CA LEU A 142 -7.32 -9.46 19.43
C LEU A 142 -6.04 -10.30 19.58
N LEU A 143 -4.95 -9.70 20.05
CA LEU A 143 -3.65 -10.37 20.21
C LEU A 143 -3.53 -11.21 21.49
N GLN A 144 -4.17 -10.77 22.57
CA GLN A 144 -4.02 -11.37 23.91
C GLN A 144 -5.13 -12.35 24.27
N ASP A 145 -6.35 -12.14 23.77
CA ASP A 145 -7.54 -12.88 24.22
C ASP A 145 -8.15 -13.75 23.10
N VAL A 146 -8.09 -13.28 21.85
CA VAL A 146 -8.72 -13.94 20.71
C VAL A 146 -7.74 -14.86 19.97
N PHE A 147 -6.67 -14.31 19.39
CA PHE A 147 -5.71 -15.04 18.55
C PHE A 147 -4.51 -15.58 19.34
N ILE A 148 -4.78 -16.44 20.32
CA ILE A 148 -3.77 -17.05 21.20
C ILE A 148 -3.26 -18.39 20.64
N THR A 149 -4.10 -19.11 19.90
CA THR A 149 -3.84 -20.49 19.49
C THR A 149 -2.91 -20.56 18.28
N LYS A 150 -2.23 -21.70 18.12
CA LYS A 150 -1.33 -21.96 16.98
C LYS A 150 -2.02 -21.83 15.63
N ASP A 151 -3.29 -22.23 15.56
CA ASP A 151 -4.11 -22.18 14.34
C ASP A 151 -4.45 -20.74 13.90
N SER A 152 -4.25 -19.76 14.79
CA SER A 152 -4.52 -18.34 14.54
C SER A 152 -3.28 -17.51 14.20
N CYS A 153 -2.13 -18.14 13.96
CA CYS A 153 -0.86 -17.45 13.76
C CYS A 153 -0.88 -16.44 12.59
N LEU A 154 -1.55 -16.76 11.49
CA LEU A 154 -1.66 -15.89 10.32
C LEU A 154 -2.51 -14.65 10.65
N GLN A 155 -3.65 -14.85 11.33
CA GLN A 155 -4.51 -13.77 11.81
C GLN A 155 -3.77 -12.90 12.82
N LYS A 156 -3.11 -13.51 13.81
CA LYS A 156 -2.29 -12.80 14.80
C LYS A 156 -1.23 -11.92 14.14
N SER A 157 -0.47 -12.49 13.19
CA SER A 157 0.53 -11.74 12.44
C SER A 157 -0.09 -10.60 11.62
N ARG A 158 -1.28 -10.78 11.05
CA ARG A 158 -1.99 -9.73 10.29
C ARG A 158 -2.39 -8.58 11.22
N ILE A 159 -2.91 -8.89 12.41
CA ILE A 159 -3.24 -7.90 13.44
C ILE A 159 -1.99 -7.17 13.94
N LEU A 160 -0.87 -7.87 14.13
CA LEU A 160 0.42 -7.24 14.50
C LEU A 160 0.90 -6.26 13.43
N ILE A 161 0.78 -6.60 12.14
CA ILE A 161 1.13 -5.70 11.04
C ILE A 161 0.23 -4.45 11.06
N ARG A 162 -1.09 -4.61 11.23
CA ARG A 162 -2.02 -3.47 11.32
C ARG A 162 -1.75 -2.60 12.54
N LYS A 163 -1.47 -3.19 13.70
CA LYS A 163 -1.06 -2.47 14.92
C LYS A 163 0.23 -1.69 14.71
N GLY A 164 1.25 -2.31 14.10
CA GLY A 164 2.52 -1.66 13.79
C GLY A 164 2.35 -0.45 12.86
N LYS A 165 1.49 -0.59 11.84
CA LYS A 165 1.10 0.52 10.97
C LYS A 165 0.41 1.66 11.72
N ALA A 166 -0.58 1.35 12.56
CA ALA A 166 -1.26 2.36 13.38
C ALA A 166 -0.30 3.11 14.32
N LEU A 167 0.62 2.39 14.96
CA LEU A 167 1.69 2.95 15.78
C LEU A 167 2.61 3.87 14.97
N ARG A 168 3.02 3.45 13.77
CA ARG A 168 3.87 4.28 12.90
C ARG A 168 3.17 5.56 12.44
N ALA A 169 1.85 5.55 12.29
CA ALA A 169 1.07 6.74 11.97
C ALA A 169 1.10 7.80 13.09
N CYS A 170 1.54 7.45 14.31
CA CYS A 170 1.75 8.38 15.42
C CYS A 170 3.11 9.11 15.36
N GLY A 171 3.88 8.90 14.28
CA GLY A 171 5.19 9.53 14.10
C GLY A 171 6.33 8.74 14.75
N THR A 172 7.37 9.45 15.17
CA THR A 172 8.61 8.85 15.69
C THR A 172 8.44 8.18 17.05
N GLU A 173 7.47 8.63 17.86
CA GLU A 173 7.18 8.07 19.18
C GLU A 173 6.75 6.59 19.08
N GLY A 174 5.96 6.24 18.06
CA GLY A 174 5.51 4.88 17.81
C GLY A 174 6.50 3.99 17.07
N LEU A 175 7.67 4.51 16.67
CA LEU A 175 8.61 3.80 15.79
C LEU A 175 9.17 2.52 16.44
N LYS A 176 9.53 2.57 17.72
CA LYS A 176 10.07 1.43 18.45
C LYS A 176 9.03 0.30 18.59
N ASP A 177 7.81 0.66 18.97
CA ASP A 177 6.72 -0.30 19.17
C ASP A 177 6.24 -0.87 17.84
N CYS A 178 6.29 -0.08 16.77
CA CYS A 178 6.06 -0.53 15.40
C CYS A 178 7.09 -1.61 14.98
N ILE A 179 8.39 -1.36 15.19
CA ILE A 179 9.46 -2.35 14.92
C ILE A 179 9.25 -3.63 15.74
N HIS A 180 8.82 -3.49 17.00
CA HIS A 180 8.47 -4.62 17.85
C HIS A 180 7.33 -5.44 17.25
N CYS A 181 6.22 -4.78 16.86
CA CYS A 181 5.06 -5.44 16.25
C CYS A 181 5.46 -6.23 14.99
N PHE A 182 6.23 -5.64 14.08
CA PHE A 182 6.67 -6.35 12.88
C PHE A 182 7.64 -7.50 13.20
N SER A 183 8.47 -7.35 14.23
CA SER A 183 9.36 -8.43 14.68
C SER A 183 8.58 -9.60 15.26
N GLU A 184 7.57 -9.32 16.07
CA GLU A 184 6.66 -10.34 16.61
C GLU A 184 5.85 -11.01 15.49
N ALA A 185 5.40 -10.25 14.49
CA ALA A 185 4.68 -10.79 13.33
C ALA A 185 5.53 -11.79 12.53
N ILE A 186 6.83 -11.49 12.36
CA ILE A 186 7.81 -12.35 11.70
C ILE A 186 8.09 -13.60 12.53
N SER A 187 8.32 -13.46 13.84
CA SER A 187 8.55 -14.61 14.74
C SER A 187 7.34 -15.54 14.72
N THR A 188 6.14 -14.99 14.89
CA THR A 188 4.87 -15.75 14.93
C THR A 188 4.70 -16.65 13.70
N ILE A 189 5.04 -16.17 12.51
CA ILE A 189 4.95 -16.98 11.29
C ILE A 189 6.10 -18.00 11.22
N ASN A 190 7.34 -17.59 11.52
CA ASN A 190 8.50 -18.47 11.42
C ASN A 190 8.46 -19.63 12.42
N ASP A 191 7.98 -19.38 13.65
CA ASP A 191 7.87 -20.39 14.71
C ASP A 191 6.87 -21.50 14.34
N MET A 192 5.87 -21.18 13.51
CA MET A 192 4.85 -22.12 13.06
C MET A 192 5.25 -22.95 11.84
N TYR A 193 5.88 -22.32 10.84
CA TYR A 193 6.16 -22.98 9.57
C TYR A 193 7.61 -23.47 9.42
N GLY A 194 8.49 -23.14 10.37
CA GLY A 194 9.94 -23.41 10.24
C GLY A 194 10.56 -22.74 9.01
N GLU A 195 11.86 -22.94 8.78
CA GLU A 195 12.55 -22.41 7.59
C GLU A 195 12.33 -23.26 6.33
N THR A 196 11.85 -24.51 6.47
CA THR A 196 11.90 -25.54 5.41
C THR A 196 10.54 -26.05 4.92
N CYS A 197 9.41 -25.61 5.48
CA CYS A 197 8.09 -26.07 5.03
C CYS A 197 7.64 -25.31 3.78
N SER A 198 6.97 -25.98 2.83
CA SER A 198 6.32 -25.33 1.70
C SER A 198 5.22 -24.40 2.23
N ARG A 199 5.50 -23.10 2.29
CA ARG A 199 4.58 -22.09 2.82
C ARG A 199 3.57 -21.72 1.76
N ASP A 200 2.30 -21.59 2.16
CA ASP A 200 1.25 -21.09 1.29
C ASP A 200 1.53 -19.66 0.83
N ILE A 201 1.01 -19.29 -0.34
CA ILE A 201 1.19 -17.96 -0.95
C ILE A 201 0.86 -16.81 0.02
N PRO A 202 -0.27 -16.83 0.76
CA PRO A 202 -0.59 -15.75 1.71
C PRO A 202 0.42 -15.62 2.84
N VAL A 203 0.98 -16.75 3.31
CA VAL A 203 1.99 -16.79 4.37
C VAL A 203 3.29 -16.15 3.88
N CYS A 204 3.77 -16.55 2.70
CA CYS A 204 4.96 -15.97 2.07
C CYS A 204 4.80 -14.46 1.86
N HIS A 205 3.66 -14.05 1.31
CA HIS A 205 3.37 -12.64 1.06
C HIS A 205 3.34 -11.82 2.35
N GLN A 206 2.62 -12.27 3.37
CA GLN A 206 2.49 -11.56 4.65
C GLN A 206 3.84 -11.44 5.37
N LEU A 207 4.67 -12.49 5.30
CA LEU A 207 6.00 -12.47 5.87
C LEU A 207 6.93 -11.50 5.13
N ALA A 208 6.88 -11.49 3.79
CA ALA A 208 7.65 -10.54 2.98
C ALA A 208 7.24 -9.08 3.25
N VAL A 209 5.94 -8.81 3.36
CA VAL A 209 5.42 -7.48 3.78
C VAL A 209 5.97 -7.09 5.16
N SER A 210 5.96 -8.01 6.12
CA SER A 210 6.47 -7.75 7.46
C SER A 210 7.96 -7.42 7.46
N TYR A 211 8.76 -8.14 6.69
CA TYR A 211 10.19 -7.84 6.52
C TYR A 211 10.41 -6.46 5.89
N CYS A 212 9.70 -6.11 4.82
CA CYS A 212 9.82 -4.81 4.18
C CYS A 212 9.46 -3.65 5.12
N LEU A 213 8.33 -3.76 5.82
CA LEU A 213 7.88 -2.74 6.77
C LEU A 213 8.87 -2.58 7.93
N ARG A 214 9.40 -3.69 8.46
CA ARG A 214 10.44 -3.66 9.50
C ARG A 214 11.72 -3.03 8.99
N ALA A 215 12.16 -3.34 7.76
CA ALA A 215 13.35 -2.76 7.16
C ALA A 215 13.23 -1.23 7.04
N LEU A 216 12.09 -0.73 6.57
CA LEU A 216 11.82 0.71 6.45
C LEU A 216 11.82 1.41 7.82
N CYS A 217 11.23 0.79 8.84
CA CYS A 217 11.22 1.36 10.19
C CYS A 217 12.61 1.32 10.85
N ILE A 218 13.36 0.23 10.70
CA ILE A 218 14.74 0.14 11.19
C ILE A 218 15.62 1.17 10.49
N GLN A 219 15.42 1.40 9.19
CA GLN A 219 16.19 2.41 8.45
C GLN A 219 16.04 3.81 9.07
N GLU A 220 14.86 4.14 9.57
CA GLU A 220 14.59 5.42 10.24
C GLU A 220 15.15 5.45 11.67
N ALA A 221 15.01 4.36 12.43
CA ALA A 221 15.48 4.27 13.81
C ALA A 221 17.00 4.11 13.94
N GLU A 222 17.61 3.33 13.06
CA GLU A 222 19.02 2.94 13.05
C GLU A 222 19.55 2.83 11.60
N PRO A 223 19.89 3.97 10.95
CA PRO A 223 20.25 4.01 9.52
C PRO A 223 21.45 3.14 9.11
N THR A 224 22.33 2.81 10.05
CA THR A 224 23.55 2.02 9.85
C THR A 224 23.33 0.51 10.06
N SER A 225 22.12 0.10 10.47
CA SER A 225 21.82 -1.29 10.78
C SER A 225 21.95 -2.19 9.55
N LYS A 226 22.75 -3.25 9.67
CA LYS A 226 22.87 -4.28 8.62
C LYS A 226 21.57 -5.05 8.42
N ARG A 227 20.67 -5.02 9.42
CA ARG A 227 19.39 -5.72 9.43
C ARG A 227 18.45 -5.25 8.32
N VAL A 228 18.53 -3.97 7.92
CA VAL A 228 17.73 -3.41 6.82
C VAL A 228 17.93 -4.23 5.53
N LEU A 229 19.18 -4.50 5.15
CA LEU A 229 19.48 -5.25 3.93
C LEU A 229 19.17 -6.75 4.06
N GLN A 230 19.24 -7.30 5.28
CA GLN A 230 18.86 -8.69 5.54
C GLN A 230 17.35 -8.89 5.38
N ASP A 231 16.56 -7.98 5.95
CA ASP A 231 15.11 -7.99 5.85
C ASP A 231 14.65 -7.79 4.40
N ILE A 232 15.22 -6.82 3.67
CA ILE A 232 14.93 -6.64 2.23
C ILE A 232 15.22 -7.92 1.45
N ARG A 233 16.39 -8.55 1.67
CA ARG A 233 16.72 -9.81 0.99
C ARG A 233 15.71 -10.93 1.32
N ALA A 234 15.34 -11.07 2.58
CA ALA A 234 14.37 -12.08 3.01
C ALA A 234 13.01 -11.88 2.32
N ALA A 235 12.53 -10.64 2.25
CA ALA A 235 11.29 -10.31 1.56
C ALA A 235 11.34 -10.62 0.06
N LEU A 236 12.41 -10.22 -0.63
CA LEU A 236 12.55 -10.47 -2.06
C LEU A 236 12.59 -11.97 -2.38
N ASN A 237 13.33 -12.75 -1.60
CA ASN A 237 13.38 -14.21 -1.76
C ASN A 237 11.99 -14.85 -1.62
N LEU A 238 11.21 -14.42 -0.63
CA LEU A 238 9.84 -14.92 -0.41
C LEU A 238 8.94 -14.58 -1.59
N TRP A 239 8.92 -13.32 -2.04
CA TRP A 239 8.09 -12.93 -3.19
C TRP A 239 8.53 -13.59 -4.50
N LEU A 240 9.83 -13.78 -4.72
CA LEU A 240 10.34 -14.46 -5.91
C LEU A 240 9.95 -15.94 -5.95
N SER A 241 9.89 -16.61 -4.78
CA SER A 241 9.47 -18.02 -4.64
C SER A 241 7.97 -18.25 -4.85
N ILE A 242 7.15 -17.19 -4.84
CA ILE A 242 5.71 -17.31 -5.13
C ILE A 242 5.54 -17.59 -6.63
N HIS A 243 5.11 -18.80 -6.94
CA HIS A 243 4.68 -19.20 -8.28
C HIS A 243 3.15 -19.18 -8.32
N ILE A 244 2.58 -18.27 -9.11
CA ILE A 244 1.14 -18.28 -9.40
C ILE A 244 0.97 -18.95 -10.77
N PRO A 245 0.29 -20.11 -10.86
CA PRO A 245 -0.01 -20.74 -12.14
C PRO A 245 -0.85 -19.82 -13.01
N GLU A 246 -0.54 -19.72 -14.31
CA GLU A 246 -1.27 -18.88 -15.28
C GLU A 246 -2.76 -19.25 -15.42
N CYS A 247 -3.19 -20.38 -14.86
CA CYS A 247 -4.57 -20.88 -14.88
C CYS A 247 -5.37 -20.69 -13.57
N SER A 248 -4.84 -20.10 -12.49
CA SER A 248 -5.64 -19.87 -11.27
C SER A 248 -6.49 -18.61 -11.42
N SER A 249 -7.76 -18.77 -11.78
CA SER A 249 -8.73 -17.71 -12.06
C SER A 249 -9.28 -16.98 -10.82
N THR A 250 -8.57 -16.96 -9.68
CA THR A 250 -9.04 -16.21 -8.51
C THR A 250 -8.48 -14.79 -8.59
N ALA A 251 -9.28 -13.88 -9.18
CA ALA A 251 -9.00 -12.45 -9.25
C ALA A 251 -8.57 -11.88 -7.88
N ASP A 252 -9.11 -12.42 -6.78
CA ASP A 252 -8.84 -12.02 -5.41
C ASP A 252 -7.40 -12.29 -4.94
N GLN A 253 -6.76 -13.37 -5.39
CA GLN A 253 -5.38 -13.69 -4.99
C GLN A 253 -4.38 -12.75 -5.68
N HIS A 254 -4.62 -12.43 -6.95
CA HIS A 254 -3.81 -11.46 -7.69
C HIS A 254 -3.96 -10.06 -7.11
N ASP A 255 -5.17 -9.64 -6.70
CA ASP A 255 -5.38 -8.28 -6.22
C ASP A 255 -4.78 -8.06 -4.83
N LEU A 256 -4.92 -9.05 -3.92
CA LEU A 256 -4.30 -9.05 -2.58
C LEU A 256 -2.78 -8.87 -2.63
N LEU A 257 -2.13 -9.57 -3.56
CA LEU A 257 -0.68 -9.53 -3.75
C LEU A 257 -0.19 -8.24 -4.41
N SER A 258 -1.04 -7.47 -5.09
CA SER A 258 -0.53 -6.53 -6.10
C SER A 258 -0.39 -5.09 -5.64
N LYS A 259 -1.34 -4.54 -4.87
CA LYS A 259 -1.36 -3.09 -4.59
C LYS A 259 -0.35 -2.71 -3.51
N ASN A 260 -0.38 -3.39 -2.37
CA ASN A 260 0.52 -3.11 -1.25
C ASN A 260 1.97 -3.53 -1.55
N THR A 261 2.17 -4.62 -2.30
CA THR A 261 3.52 -5.05 -2.71
C THR A 261 4.17 -4.03 -3.63
N MET A 262 3.43 -3.48 -4.59
CA MET A 262 4.00 -2.52 -5.55
C MET A 262 4.54 -1.28 -4.83
N LEU A 263 3.76 -0.70 -3.91
CA LEU A 263 4.19 0.45 -3.13
C LEU A 263 5.41 0.13 -2.25
N LEU A 264 5.45 -1.05 -1.61
CA LEU A 264 6.62 -1.47 -0.82
C LEU A 264 7.86 -1.62 -1.70
N LEU A 265 7.74 -2.22 -2.89
CA LEU A 265 8.85 -2.36 -3.82
C LEU A 265 9.37 -1.00 -4.27
N TYR A 266 8.49 -0.04 -4.57
CA TYR A 266 8.88 1.33 -4.90
C TYR A 266 9.67 2.00 -3.77
N ASN A 267 9.16 1.98 -2.54
CA ASN A 267 9.87 2.53 -1.39
C ASN A 267 11.25 1.87 -1.18
N ILE A 268 11.36 0.56 -1.43
CA ILE A 268 12.64 -0.16 -1.32
C ILE A 268 13.61 0.26 -2.44
N VAL A 269 13.17 0.39 -3.69
CA VAL A 269 14.01 0.90 -4.78
C VAL A 269 14.53 2.29 -4.46
N ASP A 270 13.64 3.17 -4.00
CA ASP A 270 13.96 4.55 -3.66
C ASP A 270 15.00 4.59 -2.52
N LEU A 271 14.78 3.82 -1.45
CA LEU A 271 15.73 3.68 -0.34
C LEU A 271 17.09 3.15 -0.80
N LEU A 272 17.12 2.07 -1.58
CA LEU A 272 18.37 1.46 -2.04
C LEU A 272 19.13 2.39 -2.99
N SER A 273 18.43 3.13 -3.85
CA SER A 273 19.00 4.14 -4.74
C SER A 273 19.64 5.29 -3.96
N LEU A 274 18.97 5.77 -2.90
CA LEU A 274 19.52 6.78 -1.99
C LEU A 274 20.74 6.28 -1.22
N LYS A 275 20.80 4.98 -0.90
CA LYS A 275 21.96 4.35 -0.25
C LYS A 275 23.08 3.95 -1.20
N GLY A 276 22.88 4.09 -2.51
CA GLY A 276 23.83 3.62 -3.51
C GLY A 276 23.96 2.09 -3.59
N TYR A 277 22.98 1.32 -3.11
CA TYR A 277 23.05 -0.12 -3.00
C TYR A 277 22.35 -0.83 -4.16
N THR A 278 23.12 -1.24 -5.18
CA THR A 278 22.54 -1.73 -6.43
C THR A 278 22.17 -3.22 -6.43
N LYS A 279 22.72 -4.02 -5.50
CA LYS A 279 22.68 -5.50 -5.56
C LYS A 279 21.28 -6.12 -5.70
N PHE A 280 20.25 -5.49 -5.13
CA PHE A 280 18.88 -6.04 -5.15
C PHE A 280 18.00 -5.49 -6.29
N HIS A 281 18.47 -4.52 -7.08
CA HIS A 281 17.63 -3.88 -8.09
C HIS A 281 17.12 -4.85 -9.16
N LEU A 282 17.95 -5.81 -9.57
CA LEU A 282 17.56 -6.85 -10.52
C LEU A 282 16.33 -7.65 -10.04
N ASP A 283 16.39 -8.14 -8.80
CA ASP A 283 15.30 -8.91 -8.19
C ASP A 283 14.03 -8.07 -8.03
N ILE A 284 14.19 -6.80 -7.66
CA ILE A 284 13.06 -5.87 -7.51
C ILE A 284 12.40 -5.60 -8.87
N TYR A 285 13.17 -5.31 -9.93
CA TYR A 285 12.60 -5.08 -11.25
C TYR A 285 11.92 -6.32 -11.82
N LYS A 286 12.47 -7.53 -11.57
CA LYS A 286 11.81 -8.80 -11.92
C LYS A 286 10.45 -8.91 -11.26
N LEU A 287 10.34 -8.56 -9.97
CA LEU A 287 9.07 -8.57 -9.26
C LEU A 287 8.09 -7.51 -9.78
N ILE A 288 8.55 -6.27 -10.01
CA ILE A 288 7.70 -5.20 -10.55
C ILE A 288 7.12 -5.62 -11.90
N ILE A 289 7.95 -6.10 -12.83
CA ILE A 289 7.48 -6.54 -14.16
C ILE A 289 6.51 -7.72 -14.03
N ARG A 290 6.78 -8.68 -13.15
CA ARG A 290 5.87 -9.80 -12.86
C ARG A 290 4.50 -9.30 -12.38
N LEU A 291 4.46 -8.35 -11.45
CA LEU A 291 3.21 -7.76 -10.93
C LEU A 291 2.44 -6.98 -12.01
N PHE A 292 3.12 -6.24 -12.89
CA PHE A 292 2.48 -5.56 -14.02
C PHE A 292 1.83 -6.55 -14.99
N LYS A 293 2.52 -7.66 -15.30
CA LYS A 293 1.96 -8.75 -16.10
C LYS A 293 0.73 -9.36 -15.48
N TRP A 294 0.74 -9.62 -14.16
CA TRP A 294 -0.44 -10.12 -13.45
C TRP A 294 -1.65 -9.19 -13.51
N LYS A 295 -1.43 -7.87 -13.59
CA LYS A 295 -2.50 -6.88 -13.78
C LYS A 295 -2.92 -6.68 -15.24
N ASN A 296 -2.36 -7.45 -16.18
CA ASN A 296 -2.53 -7.26 -17.62
C ASN A 296 -2.21 -5.82 -18.07
N VAL A 297 -1.24 -5.17 -17.42
CA VAL A 297 -0.80 -3.82 -17.78
C VAL A 297 0.36 -3.91 -18.78
N PRO A 298 0.30 -3.20 -19.92
CA PRO A 298 1.39 -3.20 -20.90
C PRO A 298 2.73 -2.78 -20.30
N LEU A 299 3.83 -3.42 -20.74
CA LEU A 299 5.17 -3.15 -20.22
C LEU A 299 5.69 -1.75 -20.60
N GLU A 300 5.19 -1.19 -21.69
CA GLU A 300 5.39 0.20 -22.10
C GLU A 300 4.90 1.17 -21.02
N LYS A 301 3.75 0.85 -20.42
CA LYS A 301 3.20 1.64 -19.31
C LYS A 301 3.99 1.45 -18.02
N CYS A 302 4.52 0.24 -17.77
CA CYS A 302 5.44 -0.01 -16.66
C CYS A 302 6.69 0.87 -16.77
N LEU A 303 7.31 0.90 -17.95
CA LEU A 303 8.47 1.75 -18.23
C LEU A 303 8.15 3.23 -18.03
N ALA A 304 7.03 3.71 -18.58
CA ALA A 304 6.62 5.10 -18.43
C ALA A 304 6.44 5.50 -16.96
N ILE A 305 5.79 4.65 -16.14
CA ILE A 305 5.58 4.90 -14.71
C ILE A 305 6.92 4.90 -13.96
N LEU A 306 7.80 3.92 -14.19
CA LEU A 306 9.08 3.87 -13.49
C LEU A 306 9.98 5.05 -13.86
N TRP A 307 9.94 5.48 -15.13
CA TRP A 307 10.63 6.68 -15.61
C TRP A 307 10.10 7.96 -14.96
N GLU A 308 8.79 8.11 -14.93
CA GLU A 308 8.08 9.26 -14.36
C GLU A 308 8.46 9.51 -12.90
N TYR A 309 8.62 8.45 -12.11
CA TYR A 309 9.01 8.54 -10.70
C TYR A 309 10.51 8.34 -10.45
N ARG A 310 11.36 8.38 -11.49
CA ARG A 310 12.83 8.25 -11.41
C ARG A 310 13.32 6.93 -10.78
N ARG A 311 12.49 5.89 -10.80
CA ARG A 311 12.77 4.58 -10.18
C ARG A 311 13.64 3.67 -11.03
N ILE A 312 14.06 4.14 -12.21
CA ILE A 312 15.02 3.45 -13.07
C ILE A 312 16.35 4.20 -13.18
N ASN A 313 16.48 5.34 -12.51
CA ASN A 313 17.71 6.12 -12.42
C ASN A 313 18.32 5.85 -11.04
N HIS A 314 19.64 5.96 -10.93
CA HIS A 314 20.29 5.87 -9.63
C HIS A 314 20.44 7.28 -9.04
N ALA A 315 19.80 7.55 -7.90
CA ALA A 315 19.72 8.89 -7.31
C ALA A 315 21.08 9.60 -7.12
N LEU A 316 22.15 8.84 -6.90
CA LEU A 316 23.52 9.36 -6.70
C LEU A 316 24.47 9.13 -7.89
N CYS A 317 24.00 8.55 -9.01
CA CYS A 317 24.86 8.26 -10.15
C CYS A 317 24.49 9.15 -11.33
N THR A 318 25.49 9.51 -12.14
CA THR A 318 25.30 10.19 -13.42
C THR A 318 24.73 9.29 -14.50
N SER A 319 24.64 7.97 -14.25
CA SER A 319 24.02 7.04 -15.20
C SER A 319 22.52 7.33 -15.31
N PRO A 320 22.01 7.56 -16.53
CA PRO A 320 20.62 7.92 -16.73
C PRO A 320 19.66 6.76 -16.48
N ILE A 321 20.13 5.51 -16.62
CA ILE A 321 19.32 4.30 -16.44
C ILE A 321 20.17 3.25 -15.73
N ASN A 322 19.52 2.51 -14.82
CA ASN A 322 20.10 1.39 -14.11
C ASN A 322 20.26 0.18 -15.05
N GLU A 323 21.47 -0.36 -15.15
CA GLU A 323 21.79 -1.51 -16.01
C GLU A 323 20.95 -2.75 -15.69
N ALA A 324 20.67 -3.00 -14.40
CA ALA A 324 19.83 -4.11 -13.99
C ALA A 324 18.39 -3.99 -14.51
N PHE A 325 17.88 -2.75 -14.64
CA PHE A 325 16.58 -2.52 -15.27
C PHE A 325 16.62 -2.88 -16.76
N ILE A 326 17.61 -2.37 -17.50
CA ILE A 326 17.75 -2.63 -18.95
C ILE A 326 17.81 -4.14 -19.20
N MET A 327 18.66 -4.86 -18.48
CA MET A 327 18.80 -6.31 -18.64
C MET A 327 17.48 -7.04 -18.39
N THR A 328 16.81 -6.74 -17.27
CA THR A 328 15.53 -7.39 -16.92
C THR A 328 14.42 -7.04 -17.91
N PHE A 329 14.37 -5.80 -18.38
CA PHE A 329 13.35 -5.34 -19.31
C PHE A 329 13.55 -5.93 -20.70
N THR A 330 14.80 -6.05 -21.18
CA THR A 330 15.15 -6.74 -22.43
C THR A 330 14.77 -8.22 -22.39
N GLU A 331 14.98 -8.92 -21.28
CA GLU A 331 14.55 -10.33 -21.13
C GLU A 331 13.04 -10.50 -21.39
N HIS A 332 12.23 -9.47 -21.11
CA HIS A 332 10.77 -9.53 -21.26
C HIS A 332 10.22 -8.89 -22.53
N CYS A 333 10.90 -7.89 -23.11
CA CYS A 333 10.44 -7.12 -24.27
C CYS A 333 11.28 -7.39 -25.54
N GLY A 334 12.32 -8.21 -25.45
CA GLY A 334 13.25 -8.51 -26.55
C GLY A 334 14.19 -7.34 -26.89
N GLU A 335 15.00 -7.53 -27.92
CA GLU A 335 16.07 -6.61 -28.35
C GLU A 335 15.55 -5.22 -28.79
N ASN A 336 14.30 -5.13 -29.25
CA ASN A 336 13.68 -3.85 -29.62
C ASN A 336 13.63 -2.85 -28.45
N SER A 337 13.58 -3.35 -27.21
CA SER A 337 13.61 -2.51 -26.01
C SER A 337 14.93 -1.77 -25.78
N LYS A 338 16.01 -2.15 -26.49
CA LYS A 338 17.30 -1.45 -26.46
C LYS A 338 17.33 -0.23 -27.38
N VAL A 339 16.35 -0.09 -28.27
CA VAL A 339 16.28 1.00 -29.24
C VAL A 339 15.64 2.22 -28.59
N ILE A 340 16.27 3.39 -28.70
CA ILE A 340 15.78 4.64 -28.08
C ILE A 340 14.39 5.03 -28.61
N ASP A 341 14.09 4.76 -29.88
CA ASP A 341 12.77 5.03 -30.46
C ASP A 341 11.65 4.26 -29.73
N PHE A 342 11.92 3.07 -29.19
CA PHE A 342 10.96 2.34 -28.36
C PHE A 342 10.64 3.11 -27.08
N TRP A 343 11.66 3.62 -26.39
CA TRP A 343 11.50 4.40 -25.16
C TRP A 343 10.72 5.68 -25.40
N ILE A 344 11.06 6.42 -26.47
CA ILE A 344 10.30 7.60 -26.91
C ILE A 344 8.84 7.23 -27.15
N SER A 345 8.58 6.11 -27.84
CA SER A 345 7.21 5.69 -28.14
C SER A 345 6.38 5.38 -26.88
N CYS A 346 7.02 4.94 -25.79
CA CYS A 346 6.38 4.67 -24.51
C CYS A 346 6.00 5.96 -23.76
N ILE A 347 6.83 7.00 -23.84
CA ILE A 347 6.67 8.24 -23.04
C ILE A 347 6.12 9.43 -23.83
N LYS A 348 5.99 9.33 -25.17
CA LYS A 348 5.52 10.43 -26.04
C LYS A 348 4.16 11.02 -25.66
N GLY A 349 3.34 10.28 -24.91
CA GLY A 349 2.05 10.76 -24.40
C GLY A 349 2.18 11.85 -23.32
N SER A 350 3.36 12.04 -22.74
CA SER A 350 3.65 13.05 -21.73
C SER A 350 4.84 13.90 -22.15
N GLN A 351 4.56 15.15 -22.53
CA GLN A 351 5.59 16.09 -22.99
C GLN A 351 6.69 16.34 -21.92
N PRO A 352 6.38 16.50 -20.62
CA PRO A 352 7.42 16.63 -19.59
C PRO A 352 8.35 15.42 -19.49
N LEU A 353 7.82 14.20 -19.61
CA LEU A 353 8.63 12.97 -19.55
C LEU A 353 9.55 12.85 -20.76
N LEU A 354 9.04 13.21 -21.94
CA LEU A 354 9.82 13.24 -23.18
C LEU A 354 10.95 14.29 -23.10
N VAL A 355 10.65 15.49 -22.62
CA VAL A 355 11.66 16.56 -22.43
C VAL A 355 12.74 16.11 -21.46
N GLY A 356 12.37 15.55 -20.31
CA GLY A 356 13.34 15.02 -19.35
C GLY A 356 14.21 13.91 -19.94
N PHE A 357 13.60 12.99 -20.70
CA PHE A 357 14.32 11.93 -21.38
C PHE A 357 15.33 12.45 -22.39
N LEU A 358 14.92 13.33 -23.30
CA LEU A 358 15.83 13.94 -24.27
C LEU A 358 16.96 14.69 -23.57
N GLN A 359 16.65 15.48 -22.53
CA GLN A 359 17.62 16.29 -21.81
C GLN A 359 18.75 15.48 -21.14
N ILE A 360 18.39 14.37 -20.48
CA ILE A 360 19.33 13.48 -19.81
C ILE A 360 20.27 12.84 -20.84
N PHE A 361 19.73 12.40 -21.97
CA PHE A 361 20.49 11.72 -23.01
C PHE A 361 21.28 12.68 -23.91
N SER A 362 20.85 13.93 -24.07
CA SER A 362 21.61 14.96 -24.82
C SER A 362 23.05 15.09 -24.31
N PHE A 363 23.29 14.92 -23.00
CA PHE A 363 24.65 14.92 -22.45
C PHE A 363 25.49 13.74 -22.91
N LEU A 364 24.92 12.53 -23.01
CA LEU A 364 25.63 11.33 -23.46
C LEU A 364 25.97 11.38 -24.95
N PHE A 365 25.15 12.07 -25.75
CA PHE A 365 25.33 12.18 -27.20
C PHE A 365 26.08 13.43 -27.67
N ALA A 366 26.36 14.39 -26.78
CA ALA A 366 27.07 15.64 -27.11
C ALA A 366 28.50 15.42 -27.69
N ASN A 367 29.10 14.26 -27.42
CA ASN A 367 30.44 13.90 -27.91
C ASN A 367 30.44 12.97 -29.14
N LEU A 368 29.27 12.57 -29.68
CA LEU A 368 29.24 11.78 -30.91
C LEU A 368 29.41 12.69 -32.12
N PRO A 369 30.40 12.42 -33.02
CA PRO A 369 30.52 13.16 -34.25
C PRO A 369 29.24 12.97 -35.07
N GLN A 370 28.60 14.10 -35.41
CA GLN A 370 27.29 14.24 -36.06
C GLN A 370 27.18 13.59 -37.46
N GLY A 371 28.16 12.76 -37.85
CA GLY A 371 28.29 12.20 -39.20
C GLY A 371 28.63 10.71 -39.30
N SER A 372 28.57 9.89 -38.23
CA SER A 372 29.00 8.47 -38.34
C SER A 372 27.93 7.38 -38.15
N CYS A 373 26.71 7.70 -37.69
CA CYS A 373 25.65 6.68 -37.56
C CYS A 373 24.62 6.80 -38.70
N HIS A 374 24.68 5.87 -39.65
CA HIS A 374 23.73 5.70 -40.76
C HIS A 374 22.30 5.26 -40.35
N TYR A 375 21.99 5.27 -39.06
CA TYR A 375 20.62 5.04 -38.60
C TYR A 375 19.85 6.35 -38.61
N LYS A 376 18.77 6.43 -39.40
CA LYS A 376 17.75 7.48 -39.32
C LYS A 376 17.08 7.43 -37.94
N SER A 377 17.77 7.82 -36.88
CA SER A 377 17.17 7.94 -35.55
C SER A 377 16.31 9.19 -35.54
N SER A 378 15.05 9.04 -35.12
CA SER A 378 14.13 10.18 -34.90
C SER A 378 14.52 11.03 -33.67
N PHE A 379 15.61 10.65 -33.00
CA PHE A 379 16.13 11.28 -31.80
C PHE A 379 16.63 12.70 -32.08
N ARG A 380 15.88 13.70 -31.62
CA ARG A 380 16.30 15.10 -31.61
C ARG A 380 17.34 15.26 -30.50
N VAL A 381 18.61 15.33 -30.88
CA VAL A 381 19.76 15.46 -29.96
C VAL A 381 19.76 16.81 -29.22
N ASP A 382 19.17 17.85 -29.80
CA ASP A 382 19.22 19.22 -29.26
C ASP A 382 17.89 19.67 -28.64
N ILE A 383 17.76 19.42 -27.33
CA ILE A 383 16.75 20.09 -26.50
C ILE A 383 17.33 21.33 -25.83
N THR A 384 16.70 22.50 -26.05
CA THR A 384 17.26 23.78 -25.62
C THR A 384 17.06 24.01 -24.11
N VAL A 385 17.79 24.96 -23.54
CA VAL A 385 17.58 25.39 -22.14
C VAL A 385 16.17 25.98 -21.96
N ASP A 386 15.71 26.75 -22.95
CA ASP A 386 14.40 27.41 -22.90
C ASP A 386 13.24 26.42 -23.03
N GLU A 387 13.38 25.39 -23.87
CA GLU A 387 12.37 24.31 -23.97
C GLU A 387 12.18 23.58 -22.63
N VAL A 388 13.26 23.34 -21.88
CA VAL A 388 13.19 22.73 -20.54
C VAL A 388 12.52 23.66 -19.54
N LYS A 389 12.90 24.95 -19.52
CA LYS A 389 12.32 25.95 -18.62
C LYS A 389 10.83 26.15 -18.86
N ASP A 390 10.42 26.34 -20.12
CA ASP A 390 9.03 26.50 -20.51
C ASP A 390 8.19 25.27 -20.13
N THR A 391 8.75 24.07 -20.30
CA THR A 391 8.08 22.83 -19.88
C THR A 391 7.89 22.75 -18.37
N ALA A 392 8.92 23.10 -17.60
CA ALA A 392 8.83 23.12 -16.13
C ALA A 392 7.85 24.19 -15.65
N GLU A 393 7.88 25.39 -16.22
CA GLU A 393 6.94 26.49 -15.91
C GLU A 393 5.49 26.12 -16.23
N LYS A 394 5.25 25.41 -17.33
CA LYS A 394 3.92 24.87 -17.68
C LYS A 394 3.38 23.85 -16.70
N LEU A 395 4.24 23.15 -15.95
CA LEU A 395 3.81 22.21 -14.91
C LEU A 395 3.34 22.94 -13.64
N ILE A 396 4.10 23.96 -13.23
CA ILE A 396 3.85 24.72 -11.98
C ILE A 396 2.86 25.88 -12.15
N SER A 397 2.55 26.30 -13.38
CA SER A 397 1.55 27.34 -13.67
C SER A 397 0.10 26.80 -13.71
N ARG A 398 -0.09 25.48 -13.68
CA ARG A 398 -1.41 24.86 -13.63
C ARG A 398 -2.02 25.03 -12.24
N VAL A 399 -3.23 25.59 -12.14
CA VAL A 399 -3.94 25.77 -10.86
C VAL A 399 -5.13 24.80 -10.77
N PRO A 400 -5.26 23.99 -9.70
CA PRO A 400 -4.29 23.83 -8.59
C PRO A 400 -3.05 23.05 -9.01
N VAL A 401 -1.89 23.42 -8.45
CA VAL A 401 -0.64 22.70 -8.71
C VAL A 401 -0.66 21.40 -7.93
N SER A 402 -0.49 20.27 -8.61
CA SER A 402 -0.35 18.97 -7.95
C SER A 402 1.09 18.73 -7.49
N SER A 403 1.28 18.03 -6.37
CA SER A 403 2.60 17.59 -5.88
C SER A 403 3.39 16.82 -6.94
N HIS A 404 2.68 16.06 -7.78
CA HIS A 404 3.23 15.37 -8.93
C HIS A 404 3.84 16.33 -9.98
N SER A 405 3.13 17.42 -10.34
CA SER A 405 3.66 18.43 -11.25
C SER A 405 4.87 19.15 -10.67
N VAL A 406 4.86 19.45 -9.36
CA VAL A 406 6.01 20.04 -8.65
C VAL A 406 7.22 19.10 -8.70
N PHE A 407 7.00 17.81 -8.44
CA PHE A 407 8.05 16.79 -8.52
C PHE A 407 8.69 16.75 -9.90
N LEU A 408 7.89 16.62 -10.97
CA LEU A 408 8.41 16.59 -12.34
C LEU A 408 9.16 17.87 -12.72
N ALA A 409 8.61 19.04 -12.38
CA ALA A 409 9.28 20.32 -12.64
C ALA A 409 10.61 20.44 -11.88
N GLY A 410 10.62 20.00 -10.61
CA GLY A 410 11.83 19.93 -9.80
C GLY A 410 12.92 19.10 -10.46
N TYR A 411 12.58 17.91 -10.97
CA TYR A 411 13.54 17.06 -11.67
C TYR A 411 14.05 17.64 -12.97
N LEU A 412 13.19 18.30 -13.76
CA LEU A 412 13.63 18.97 -15.00
C LEU A 412 14.68 20.05 -14.71
N TYR A 413 14.47 20.86 -13.66
CA TYR A 413 15.44 21.85 -13.23
C TYR A 413 16.70 21.25 -12.62
N TYR A 414 16.58 20.16 -11.85
CA TYR A 414 17.72 19.43 -11.30
C TYR A 414 18.65 18.93 -12.41
N ASP A 415 18.11 18.19 -13.38
CA ASP A 415 18.88 17.69 -14.52
C ASP A 415 19.45 18.84 -15.38
N LEU A 416 18.76 19.98 -15.39
CA LEU A 416 19.22 21.16 -16.14
C LEU A 416 20.44 21.76 -15.46
N CYS A 417 20.43 21.80 -14.13
CA CYS A 417 21.59 22.23 -13.34
C CYS A 417 22.78 21.31 -13.58
N GLU A 418 22.59 20.00 -13.56
CA GLU A 418 23.66 19.03 -13.84
C GLU A 418 24.24 19.24 -15.26
N ARG A 419 23.37 19.38 -16.27
CA ARG A 419 23.77 19.66 -17.65
C ARG A 419 24.49 21.00 -17.81
N LEU A 420 24.06 22.06 -17.14
CA LEU A 420 24.71 23.36 -17.21
C LEU A 420 26.05 23.36 -16.47
N THR A 421 26.14 22.62 -15.36
CA THR A 421 27.37 22.44 -14.58
C THR A 421 28.43 21.70 -15.39
N SER A 422 28.06 20.59 -16.04
CA SER A 422 28.98 19.84 -16.89
C SER A 422 29.47 20.64 -18.10
N ASN A 423 28.66 21.57 -18.60
CA ASN A 423 29.03 22.51 -19.67
C ASN A 423 29.75 23.78 -19.18
N GLY A 424 30.09 23.89 -17.89
CA GLY A 424 30.82 25.04 -17.33
C GLY A 424 30.01 26.34 -17.22
N ARG A 425 28.69 26.30 -17.38
CA ARG A 425 27.79 27.49 -17.36
C ARG A 425 27.33 27.84 -15.93
N LEU A 426 28.28 28.06 -15.02
CA LEU A 426 28.02 28.19 -13.58
C LEU A 426 27.10 29.37 -13.17
N ILE A 427 27.12 30.47 -13.94
CA ILE A 427 26.23 31.62 -13.69
C ILE A 427 24.77 31.20 -13.86
N GLU A 428 24.46 30.45 -14.91
CA GLU A 428 23.10 30.00 -15.22
C GLU A 428 22.61 28.92 -14.28
N VAL A 429 23.52 28.06 -13.79
CA VAL A 429 23.21 27.09 -12.72
C VAL A 429 22.64 27.79 -11.50
N THR A 430 23.18 28.96 -11.14
CA THR A 430 22.72 29.72 -9.98
C THR A 430 21.26 30.15 -10.16
N TYR A 431 20.90 30.70 -11.32
CA TYR A 431 19.53 31.08 -11.65
C TYR A 431 18.56 29.90 -11.65
N VAL A 432 18.96 28.76 -12.22
CA VAL A 432 18.12 27.55 -12.25
C VAL A 432 17.97 26.95 -10.86
N ARG A 433 19.02 26.95 -10.02
CA ARG A 433 18.93 26.54 -8.62
C ARG A 433 17.99 27.43 -7.81
N PHE A 434 18.02 28.75 -8.02
CA PHE A 434 17.06 29.65 -7.39
C PHE A 434 15.62 29.35 -7.82
N ALA A 435 15.39 29.08 -9.11
CA ALA A 435 14.08 28.65 -9.59
C ALA A 435 13.64 27.31 -8.96
N PHE A 436 14.56 26.33 -8.85
CA PHE A 436 14.29 25.07 -8.15
C PHE A 436 13.93 25.31 -6.68
N ILE A 437 14.75 26.03 -5.91
CA ILE A 437 14.52 26.28 -4.48
C ILE A 437 13.22 27.08 -4.28
N PHE A 438 12.98 28.14 -5.05
CA PHE A 438 11.79 28.97 -4.86
C PHE A 438 10.48 28.20 -5.09
N HIS A 439 10.46 27.23 -6.01
CA HIS A 439 9.26 26.46 -6.34
C HIS A 439 9.16 25.13 -5.57
N VAL A 440 10.29 24.57 -5.13
CA VAL A 440 10.38 23.24 -4.49
C VAL A 440 10.62 23.31 -2.97
N ASP A 441 11.23 24.38 -2.40
CA ASP A 441 11.37 24.54 -0.94
C ASP A 441 10.21 25.33 -0.32
N GLY A 442 9.51 26.17 -1.10
CA GLY A 442 8.25 26.79 -0.69
C GLY A 442 7.12 25.77 -0.46
N SER A 443 7.27 24.57 -1.02
CA SER A 443 6.49 23.39 -0.73
C SER A 443 7.39 22.42 0.05
N CYS A 444 7.19 22.27 1.36
CA CYS A 444 7.98 21.38 2.23
C CYS A 444 7.69 19.88 1.94
N GLU A 445 7.68 19.51 0.65
CA GLU A 445 7.14 18.29 0.06
C GLU A 445 8.19 17.40 -0.58
N PHE A 446 9.44 17.83 -0.84
CA PHE A 446 10.39 16.95 -1.53
C PHE A 446 10.91 15.79 -0.65
N LYS A 447 11.17 16.05 0.64
CA LYS A 447 11.37 14.98 1.64
C LYS A 447 10.08 14.21 1.91
N LYS A 448 8.94 14.90 1.84
CA LYS A 448 7.63 14.31 2.02
C LYS A 448 7.27 13.41 0.84
N LEU A 449 7.59 13.64 -0.43
CA LEU A 449 7.21 12.74 -1.53
C LEU A 449 7.92 11.38 -1.46
N ILE A 450 9.16 11.34 -0.96
CA ILE A 450 9.89 10.09 -0.71
C ILE A 450 9.39 9.39 0.57
N LEU A 451 8.75 10.13 1.49
CA LEU A 451 8.18 9.63 2.76
C LEU A 451 6.63 9.57 2.81
N CYS A 452 5.93 10.09 1.81
CA CYS A 452 4.47 10.21 1.73
C CYS A 452 3.91 8.91 1.19
N ASP A 453 4.64 8.23 0.31
CA ASP A 453 4.38 6.84 -0.04
C ASP A 453 4.55 5.92 1.18
N LEU A 454 5.33 6.28 2.20
CA LEU A 454 5.34 5.55 3.47
C LEU A 454 4.01 5.76 4.22
N ASN A 455 3.47 6.99 4.29
CA ASN A 455 2.19 7.25 4.95
C ASN A 455 0.99 6.60 4.24
N ASP A 456 0.99 6.45 2.92
CA ASP A 456 -0.06 5.73 2.17
C ASP A 456 0.15 4.20 2.14
N VAL A 457 1.35 3.72 2.50
CA VAL A 457 1.62 2.29 2.80
C VAL A 457 1.28 1.95 4.26
N ILE A 458 1.35 2.94 5.15
CA ILE A 458 1.13 2.84 6.59
C ILE A 458 -0.32 3.15 6.98
N ARG A 459 -1.04 4.02 6.26
CA ARG A 459 -2.51 4.08 6.28
C ARG A 459 -3.09 2.97 5.43
#